data_AF-A0A963H6B8-F1
#
_entry.id   AF-A0A963H6B8-F1
#
_cell.length_a   1.000
_cell.length_b   1.000
_cell.length_c   1.000
_cell.angle_alpha   90.00
_cell.angle_beta   90.00
_cell.angle_gamma   90.00
#
_symmetry.space_group_name_H-M   'P 1'
#
loop_
_entity.id
_entity.type
_entity.pdbx_description
1 polymer ?
#
loop_
_entity_poly.entity_id
_entity_poly.type
_entity_poly.pdbx_seq_one_letter_code
_entity_poly.pdbx_strand_id
1 'polypeptide(L)'
;KPSPDGRSYRDRINALKTESQMNTLYQDMISELPYGRTLLASHNPVHTGGPMQVSVAFAEAHARQRHYPYPVRDSIRSEVFSRRGGMYFGIAILLDYPAPYAEPIYRFADFNAGRYSSRNAAFQHATARLSGQTLDLDGDLLRYRDGTPSGDPSDTQRALYALSSALGMSQREIDRDLGSEKETTFSQTRLYRKLFMLADQKSGAQVSRAAIP
;
A
#
# COMPACT_ATOMS: atom_id res chain seq x y z
N LYS A 1 31.32 -20.67 -9.50
CA LYS A 1 31.03 -21.30 -8.19
C LYS A 1 29.63 -21.91 -8.24
N PRO A 2 29.44 -23.16 -7.79
CA PRO A 2 28.10 -23.74 -7.65
C PRO A 2 27.34 -23.02 -6.52
N SER A 3 26.02 -22.95 -6.67
CA SER A 3 25.13 -22.45 -5.62
C SER A 3 25.00 -23.46 -4.47
N PRO A 4 24.33 -23.13 -3.35
CA PRO A 4 24.11 -24.06 -2.25
C PRO A 4 23.42 -25.38 -2.63
N ASP A 5 22.66 -25.39 -3.73
CA ASP A 5 21.99 -26.60 -4.26
C ASP A 5 22.85 -27.42 -5.26
N GLY A 6 24.11 -27.02 -5.47
CA GLY A 6 25.06 -27.70 -6.36
C GLY A 6 25.00 -27.26 -7.84
N ARG A 7 23.94 -26.57 -8.28
CA ARG A 7 23.82 -26.08 -9.68
C ARG A 7 24.48 -24.72 -9.86
N SER A 8 24.79 -24.34 -11.11
CA SER A 8 25.22 -22.96 -11.38
C SER A 8 24.04 -21.99 -11.21
N TYR A 9 24.32 -20.74 -10.83
CA TYR A 9 23.27 -19.70 -10.75
C TYR A 9 22.58 -19.49 -12.10
N ARG A 10 23.29 -19.61 -13.22
CA ARG A 10 22.71 -19.53 -14.58
C ARG A 10 21.68 -20.63 -14.82
N ASP A 11 21.99 -21.87 -14.43
CA ASP A 11 21.05 -23.00 -14.58
C ASP A 11 19.81 -22.83 -13.70
N ARG A 12 19.99 -22.31 -12.49
CA ARG A 12 18.87 -22.01 -11.58
C ARG A 12 17.97 -20.92 -12.14
N ILE A 13 18.54 -19.85 -12.69
CA ILE A 13 17.82 -18.76 -13.37
C ILE A 13 17.02 -19.32 -14.56
N ASN A 14 17.67 -20.11 -15.43
CA ASN A 14 17.02 -20.69 -16.60
C ASN A 14 15.88 -21.66 -16.26
N ALA A 15 15.90 -22.25 -15.06
CA ALA A 15 14.89 -23.20 -14.60
C ALA A 15 13.77 -22.57 -13.77
N LEU A 16 13.78 -21.25 -13.54
CA LEU A 16 12.75 -20.55 -12.76
C LEU A 16 11.38 -20.68 -13.42
N LYS A 17 10.36 -21.03 -12.63
CA LYS A 17 8.95 -21.09 -13.06
C LYS A 17 8.02 -20.30 -12.16
N THR A 18 8.46 -19.93 -10.95
CA THR A 18 7.60 -19.34 -9.92
C THR A 18 8.31 -18.22 -9.17
N GLU A 19 7.53 -17.29 -8.64
CA GLU A 19 7.99 -16.23 -7.74
C GLU A 19 8.68 -16.79 -6.49
N SER A 20 8.19 -17.91 -5.94
CA SER A 20 8.82 -18.57 -4.80
C SER A 20 10.24 -19.03 -5.13
N GLN A 21 10.46 -19.62 -6.31
CA GLN A 21 11.79 -20.05 -6.75
C GLN A 21 12.71 -18.85 -6.98
N MET A 22 12.19 -17.76 -7.56
CA MET A 22 12.95 -16.52 -7.75
C MET A 22 13.35 -15.90 -6.41
N ASN A 23 12.42 -15.85 -5.44
CA ASN A 23 12.68 -15.35 -4.10
C ASN A 23 13.77 -16.20 -3.41
N THR A 24 13.66 -17.53 -3.43
CA THR A 24 14.67 -18.42 -2.85
C THR A 24 16.04 -18.24 -3.51
N LEU A 25 16.08 -18.21 -4.84
CA LEU A 25 17.31 -18.00 -5.60
C LEU A 25 18.00 -16.68 -5.20
N TYR A 26 17.22 -15.60 -5.13
CA TYR A 26 17.74 -14.29 -4.75
C TYR A 26 18.27 -14.30 -3.31
N GLN A 27 17.54 -14.93 -2.37
CA GLN A 27 17.99 -15.07 -0.98
C GLN A 27 19.31 -15.85 -0.87
N ASP A 28 19.48 -16.91 -1.67
CA ASP A 28 20.73 -17.67 -1.70
C ASP A 28 21.89 -16.81 -2.21
N MET A 29 21.69 -16.06 -3.31
CA MET A 29 22.71 -15.18 -3.89
C MET A 29 23.23 -14.16 -2.87
N ILE A 30 22.33 -13.46 -2.18
CA ILE A 30 22.71 -12.43 -1.21
C ILE A 30 23.26 -13.02 0.10
N SER A 31 22.97 -14.30 0.40
CA SER A 31 23.51 -14.98 1.58
C SER A 31 24.99 -15.34 1.42
N GLU A 32 25.49 -15.43 0.19
CA GLU A 32 26.90 -15.71 -0.08
C GLU A 32 27.81 -14.48 0.09
N LEU A 33 27.23 -13.29 0.15
CA LEU A 33 27.97 -12.04 0.33
C LEU A 33 27.99 -11.65 1.81
N PRO A 34 29.15 -11.23 2.36
CA PRO A 34 29.21 -10.61 3.68
C PRO A 34 28.20 -9.45 3.77
N TYR A 35 27.33 -9.48 4.79
CA TYR A 35 26.24 -8.51 4.97
C TYR A 35 25.20 -8.43 3.84
N GLY A 36 25.21 -9.35 2.86
CA GLY A 36 24.34 -9.25 1.69
C GLY A 36 22.85 -9.33 2.04
N ARG A 37 22.45 -10.14 3.02
CA ARG A 37 21.05 -10.15 3.53
C ARG A 37 20.61 -8.79 4.08
N THR A 38 21.51 -8.04 4.70
CA THR A 38 21.18 -6.73 5.26
C THR A 38 21.15 -5.64 4.19
N LEU A 39 22.14 -5.67 3.28
CA LEU A 39 22.33 -4.61 2.28
C LEU A 39 21.48 -4.78 1.02
N LEU A 40 21.14 -6.02 0.65
CA LEU A 40 20.55 -6.35 -0.65
C LEU A 40 19.15 -6.98 -0.56
N ALA A 41 18.60 -7.21 0.64
CA ALA A 41 17.27 -7.81 0.77
C ALA A 41 16.15 -6.96 0.15
N SER A 42 16.26 -5.63 0.20
CA SER A 42 15.31 -4.69 -0.42
C SER A 42 15.31 -4.73 -1.95
N HIS A 43 16.39 -5.23 -2.57
CA HIS A 43 16.55 -5.32 -4.02
C HIS A 43 15.99 -6.63 -4.61
N ASN A 44 15.36 -7.47 -3.77
CA ASN A 44 14.67 -8.66 -4.25
C ASN A 44 13.49 -8.25 -5.15
N PRO A 45 13.44 -8.70 -6.42
CA PRO A 45 12.40 -8.30 -7.35
C PRO A 45 11.02 -8.89 -7.04
N VAL A 46 10.95 -9.86 -6.12
CA VAL A 46 9.69 -10.47 -5.69
C VAL A 46 9.14 -9.70 -4.48
N HIS A 47 8.04 -9.00 -4.70
CA HIS A 47 7.39 -8.16 -3.68
C HIS A 47 6.09 -8.75 -3.14
N THR A 48 5.47 -9.70 -3.85
CA THR A 48 4.25 -10.42 -3.44
C THR A 48 4.47 -11.93 -3.43
N GLY A 49 3.62 -12.67 -2.74
CA GLY A 49 3.65 -14.13 -2.82
C GLY A 49 2.57 -14.85 -2.04
N GLY A 50 2.60 -16.18 -2.13
CA GLY A 50 1.68 -17.06 -1.43
C GLY A 50 0.29 -17.18 -2.07
N PRO A 51 -0.62 -17.97 -1.48
CA PRO A 51 -1.93 -18.28 -2.05
C PRO A 51 -2.86 -17.06 -2.23
N MET A 52 -2.58 -15.97 -1.53
CA MET A 52 -3.35 -14.72 -1.61
C MET A 52 -2.54 -13.56 -2.21
N GLN A 53 -1.38 -13.82 -2.82
CA GLN A 53 -0.55 -12.79 -3.48
C GLN A 53 -0.28 -11.57 -2.59
N VAL A 54 0.16 -11.81 -1.36
CA VAL A 54 0.30 -10.77 -0.34
C VAL A 54 1.62 -10.04 -0.49
N SER A 55 1.60 -8.71 -0.34
CA SER A 55 2.81 -7.89 -0.27
C SER A 55 3.69 -8.26 0.92
N VAL A 56 4.96 -8.55 0.66
CA VAL A 56 5.98 -8.81 1.70
C VAL A 56 6.16 -7.60 2.60
N ALA A 57 6.14 -6.38 2.03
CA ALA A 57 6.27 -5.14 2.81
C ALA A 57 5.10 -4.98 3.79
N PHE A 58 3.87 -5.28 3.35
CA PHE A 58 2.71 -5.30 4.23
C PHE A 58 2.87 -6.34 5.35
N ALA A 59 3.25 -7.58 5.02
CA ALA A 59 3.40 -8.65 6.00
C ALA A 59 4.45 -8.32 7.07
N GLU A 60 5.60 -7.77 6.66
CA GLU A 60 6.64 -7.32 7.59
C GLU A 60 6.17 -6.17 8.48
N ALA A 61 5.50 -5.17 7.92
CA ALA A 61 4.95 -4.05 8.70
C ALA A 61 3.88 -4.53 9.69
N HIS A 62 2.98 -5.42 9.25
CA HIS A 62 1.95 -6.01 10.10
C HIS A 62 2.55 -6.81 11.25
N ALA A 63 3.56 -7.65 10.98
CA ALA A 63 4.24 -8.44 12.00
C ALA A 63 5.04 -7.61 13.02
N ARG A 64 5.46 -6.37 12.67
CA ARG A 64 6.05 -5.42 13.61
C ARG A 64 5.00 -4.77 14.52
N GLN A 65 3.81 -4.52 13.99
CA GLN A 65 2.71 -3.87 14.72
C GLN A 65 1.90 -4.86 15.56
N ARG A 66 1.78 -6.10 15.09
CA ARG A 66 0.99 -7.16 15.72
C ARG A 66 1.80 -8.44 15.79
N HIS A 67 1.78 -9.08 16.96
CA HIS A 67 2.48 -10.33 17.17
C HIS A 67 1.99 -11.40 16.19
N TYR A 68 2.89 -11.92 15.37
CA TYR A 68 2.63 -13.10 14.55
C TYR A 68 2.64 -14.35 15.44
N PRO A 69 1.52 -15.07 15.61
CA PRO A 69 1.37 -16.06 16.68
C PRO A 69 2.01 -17.42 16.37
N TYR A 70 2.60 -17.60 15.19
CA TYR A 70 3.18 -18.87 14.76
C TYR A 70 4.71 -18.82 14.71
N PRO A 71 5.40 -19.95 14.93
CA PRO A 71 6.85 -20.01 14.77
C PRO A 71 7.28 -19.64 13.35
N VAL A 72 8.18 -18.65 13.25
CA VAL A 72 8.84 -18.24 12.01
C VAL A 72 10.15 -19.01 11.89
N ARG A 73 10.30 -19.80 10.81
CA ARG A 73 11.53 -20.59 10.59
C ARG A 73 12.70 -19.73 10.15
N ASP A 74 12.47 -18.84 9.18
CA ASP A 74 13.52 -18.01 8.57
C ASP A 74 13.21 -16.52 8.71
N SER A 75 12.12 -16.07 8.08
CA SER A 75 11.71 -14.66 8.05
C SER A 75 10.23 -14.53 7.73
N ILE A 76 9.65 -13.34 7.98
CA ILE A 76 8.28 -13.02 7.57
C ILE A 76 8.14 -13.11 6.04
N ARG A 77 9.14 -12.65 5.28
CA ARG A 77 9.20 -12.83 3.83
C ARG A 77 9.03 -14.30 3.43
N SER A 78 9.79 -15.21 4.03
CA SER A 78 9.65 -16.65 3.74
C SER A 78 8.28 -17.19 4.14
N GLU A 79 7.74 -16.70 5.27
CA GLU A 79 6.43 -17.11 5.77
C GLU A 79 5.29 -16.71 4.82
N VAL A 80 5.38 -15.57 4.11
CA VAL A 80 4.42 -15.15 3.07
C VAL A 80 4.24 -16.21 1.98
N PHE A 81 5.31 -16.90 1.57
CA PHE A 81 5.25 -17.96 0.56
C PHE A 81 4.66 -19.28 1.07
N SER A 82 4.50 -19.43 2.39
CA SER A 82 3.83 -20.59 2.96
C SER A 82 2.30 -20.46 2.85
N ARG A 83 1.59 -21.59 2.84
CA ARG A 83 0.11 -21.59 2.88
C ARG A 83 -0.41 -20.85 4.11
N ARG A 84 0.17 -21.13 5.29
CA ARG A 84 -0.27 -20.53 6.56
C ARG A 84 -0.01 -19.04 6.59
N GLY A 85 1.22 -18.60 6.31
CA GLY A 85 1.57 -17.19 6.33
C GLY A 85 0.85 -16.38 5.27
N GLY A 86 0.79 -16.88 4.03
CA GLY A 86 0.04 -16.21 2.96
C GLY A 86 -1.45 -16.08 3.27
N MET A 87 -2.09 -17.10 3.86
CA MET A 87 -3.47 -16.97 4.35
C MET A 87 -3.58 -16.01 5.54
N TYR A 88 -2.68 -16.07 6.51
CA TYR A 88 -2.72 -15.19 7.69
C TYR A 88 -2.60 -13.72 7.28
N PHE A 89 -1.58 -13.36 6.51
CA PHE A 89 -1.37 -11.97 6.08
C PHE A 89 -2.39 -11.54 5.03
N GLY A 90 -2.88 -12.45 4.20
CA GLY A 90 -3.95 -12.16 3.24
C GLY A 90 -5.29 -11.88 3.93
N ILE A 91 -5.65 -12.66 4.94
CA ILE A 91 -6.79 -12.38 5.80
C ILE A 91 -6.57 -11.07 6.57
N ALA A 92 -5.34 -10.82 7.05
CA ALA A 92 -5.03 -9.58 7.73
C ALA A 92 -5.23 -8.36 6.82
N ILE A 93 -4.61 -8.29 5.64
CA ILE A 93 -4.78 -7.12 4.76
C ILE A 93 -6.26 -6.89 4.41
N LEU A 94 -7.02 -7.97 4.22
CA LEU A 94 -8.44 -7.91 3.88
C LEU A 94 -9.33 -7.50 5.06
N LEU A 95 -9.13 -8.06 6.26
CA LEU A 95 -10.09 -7.99 7.37
C LEU A 95 -9.58 -7.27 8.62
N ASP A 96 -8.27 -7.19 8.82
CA ASP A 96 -7.67 -6.64 10.04
C ASP A 96 -7.49 -5.11 9.98
N TYR A 97 -8.54 -4.42 9.51
CA TYR A 97 -8.70 -2.97 9.60
C TYR A 97 -10.18 -2.59 9.55
N PRO A 98 -10.58 -1.45 10.14
CA PRO A 98 -11.92 -0.91 9.99
C PRO A 98 -12.12 -0.40 8.56
N ALA A 99 -12.79 -1.18 7.70
CA ALA A 99 -13.16 -0.69 6.37
C ALA A 99 -14.49 0.08 6.46
N PRO A 100 -14.53 1.38 6.11
CA PRO A 100 -15.70 2.23 6.25
C PRO A 100 -16.67 2.08 5.07
N TYR A 101 -16.83 0.87 4.54
CA TYR A 101 -17.58 0.62 3.30
C TYR A 101 -18.82 -0.22 3.57
N ALA A 102 -19.94 0.18 2.97
CA ALA A 102 -21.16 -0.63 2.97
C ALA A 102 -21.02 -1.85 2.05
N GLU A 103 -20.37 -1.67 0.90
CA GLU A 103 -20.26 -2.69 -0.13
C GLU A 103 -18.88 -3.40 -0.06
N PRO A 104 -18.85 -4.75 -0.08
CA PRO A 104 -17.60 -5.51 -0.02
C PRO A 104 -16.63 -5.23 -1.17
N ILE A 105 -17.11 -4.78 -2.34
CA ILE A 105 -16.29 -4.51 -3.52
C ILE A 105 -15.14 -3.54 -3.23
N TYR A 106 -15.38 -2.52 -2.40
CA TYR A 106 -14.35 -1.55 -2.02
C TYR A 106 -13.29 -2.15 -1.08
N ARG A 107 -13.66 -3.12 -0.24
CA ARG A 107 -12.69 -3.86 0.57
C ARG A 107 -11.81 -4.75 -0.31
N PHE A 108 -12.36 -5.34 -1.38
CA PHE A 108 -11.57 -6.09 -2.36
C PHE A 108 -10.72 -5.18 -3.26
N ALA A 109 -11.19 -3.97 -3.58
CA ALA A 109 -10.35 -2.98 -4.24
C ALA A 109 -9.18 -2.56 -3.34
N ASP A 110 -9.42 -2.30 -2.05
CA ASP A 110 -8.37 -2.04 -1.05
C ASP A 110 -7.37 -3.19 -0.91
N PHE A 111 -7.78 -4.44 -1.13
CA PHE A 111 -6.86 -5.58 -1.12
C PHE A 111 -5.79 -5.46 -2.22
N ASN A 112 -6.18 -4.95 -3.39
CA ASN A 112 -5.30 -4.83 -4.56
C ASN A 112 -4.51 -3.51 -4.56
N ALA A 113 -5.17 -2.39 -4.26
CA ALA A 113 -4.58 -1.05 -4.29
C ALA A 113 -4.06 -0.56 -2.93
N GLY A 114 -4.18 -1.37 -1.88
CA GLY A 114 -3.77 -1.03 -0.51
C GLY A 114 -4.93 -0.50 0.33
N ARG A 115 -4.80 -0.66 1.65
CA ARG A 115 -5.85 -0.28 2.62
C ARG A 115 -6.21 1.20 2.48
N TYR A 116 -7.52 1.47 2.51
CA TYR A 116 -8.16 2.78 2.34
C TYR A 116 -8.06 3.41 0.94
N SER A 117 -7.49 2.73 -0.06
CA SER A 117 -7.40 3.24 -1.42
C SER A 117 -8.77 3.59 -2.00
N SER A 118 -9.83 2.81 -1.74
CA SER A 118 -11.16 3.09 -2.28
C SER A 118 -11.78 4.37 -1.71
N ARG A 119 -11.61 4.62 -0.40
CA ARG A 119 -12.00 5.89 0.23
C ARG A 119 -11.20 7.05 -0.35
N ASN A 120 -9.91 6.84 -0.54
CA ASN A 120 -8.99 7.84 -1.05
C ASN A 120 -9.25 8.17 -2.53
N ALA A 121 -9.63 7.19 -3.34
CA ALA A 121 -10.07 7.35 -4.73
C ALA A 121 -11.34 8.23 -4.83
N ALA A 122 -12.31 8.01 -3.94
CA ALA A 122 -13.47 8.89 -3.85
C ALA A 122 -13.10 10.32 -3.41
N PHE A 123 -12.12 10.46 -2.52
CA PHE A 123 -11.59 11.74 -2.09
C PHE A 123 -10.84 12.47 -3.24
N GLN A 124 -10.05 11.75 -4.05
CA GLN A 124 -9.43 12.27 -5.28
C GLN A 124 -10.50 12.69 -6.28
N HIS A 125 -11.54 11.88 -6.48
CA HIS A 125 -12.64 12.22 -7.38
C HIS A 125 -13.38 13.50 -6.95
N ALA A 126 -13.67 13.65 -5.65
CA ALA A 126 -14.23 14.89 -5.11
C ALA A 126 -13.29 16.08 -5.30
N THR A 127 -11.99 15.88 -5.06
CA THR A 127 -10.95 16.90 -5.27
C THR A 127 -10.89 17.34 -6.73
N ALA A 128 -10.88 16.41 -7.68
CA ALA A 128 -10.86 16.68 -9.12
C ALA A 128 -12.07 17.51 -9.57
N ARG A 129 -13.29 17.14 -9.13
CA ARG A 129 -14.52 17.88 -9.47
C ARG A 129 -14.57 19.29 -8.86
N LEU A 130 -13.97 19.46 -7.68
CA LEU A 130 -13.92 20.76 -7.01
C LEU A 130 -12.88 21.68 -7.63
N SER A 131 -11.68 21.18 -7.91
CA SER A 131 -10.55 21.94 -8.45
C SER A 131 -10.63 22.15 -9.97
N GLY A 132 -11.36 21.30 -10.69
CA GLY A 132 -11.35 21.27 -12.16
C GLY A 132 -10.10 20.64 -12.76
N GLN A 133 -9.24 20.04 -11.94
CA GLN A 133 -8.03 19.35 -12.39
C GLN A 133 -8.31 17.85 -12.60
N THR A 134 -7.70 17.26 -13.62
CA THR A 134 -7.70 15.80 -13.79
C THR A 134 -6.76 15.17 -12.77
N LEU A 135 -7.23 14.12 -12.08
CA LEU A 135 -6.44 13.32 -11.15
C LEU A 135 -6.59 11.85 -11.48
N ASP A 136 -5.50 11.10 -11.33
CA ASP A 136 -5.57 9.64 -11.24
C ASP A 136 -6.27 9.27 -9.94
N LEU A 137 -7.23 8.35 -10.01
CA LEU A 137 -8.07 7.96 -8.87
C LEU A 137 -7.51 6.72 -8.16
N ASP A 138 -6.19 6.58 -8.12
CA ASP A 138 -5.46 5.41 -7.65
C ASP A 138 -5.49 5.17 -6.12
N GLY A 139 -6.04 6.11 -5.35
CA GLY A 139 -6.11 6.06 -3.90
C GLY A 139 -4.83 6.48 -3.17
N ASP A 140 -3.78 6.90 -3.89
CA ASP A 140 -2.55 7.45 -3.35
C ASP A 140 -2.64 8.99 -3.32
N LEU A 141 -2.86 9.55 -2.13
CA LEU A 141 -2.95 11.01 -1.96
C LEU A 141 -1.57 11.66 -1.85
N LEU A 142 -0.53 10.89 -1.52
CA LEU A 142 0.86 11.32 -1.40
C LEU A 142 1.76 10.54 -2.37
N ARG A 143 2.85 11.16 -2.82
CA ARG A 143 3.91 10.45 -3.54
C ARG A 143 4.78 9.70 -2.56
N TYR A 144 5.17 8.47 -2.87
CA TYR A 144 6.08 7.68 -2.04
C TYR A 144 7.40 7.41 -2.77
N ARG A 145 8.50 7.46 -2.01
CA ARG A 145 9.83 6.99 -2.42
C ARG A 145 10.34 6.06 -1.33
N ASP A 146 10.68 4.83 -1.71
CA ASP A 146 11.18 3.80 -0.80
C ASP A 146 10.25 3.53 0.41
N GLY A 147 8.92 3.58 0.19
CA GLY A 147 7.92 3.36 1.24
C GLY A 147 7.71 4.53 2.19
N THR A 148 8.35 5.69 1.95
CA THR A 148 8.17 6.91 2.72
C THR A 148 7.56 8.03 1.87
N PRO A 149 6.71 8.91 2.43
CA PRO A 149 6.20 10.06 1.69
C PRO A 149 7.35 10.92 1.16
N SER A 150 7.30 11.25 -0.13
CA SER A 150 8.24 12.16 -0.78
C SER A 150 7.98 13.60 -0.36
N GLY A 151 9.02 14.44 -0.37
CA GLY A 151 8.87 15.88 -0.21
C GLY A 151 8.23 16.57 -1.41
N ASP A 152 8.22 15.92 -2.58
CA ASP A 152 7.60 16.45 -3.78
C ASP A 152 6.07 16.28 -3.72
N PRO A 153 5.26 17.35 -3.86
CA PRO A 153 3.82 17.23 -3.78
C PRO A 153 3.23 16.28 -4.84
N SER A 154 2.20 15.52 -4.45
CA SER A 154 1.34 14.79 -5.38
C SER A 154 0.44 15.74 -6.20
N ASP A 155 -0.19 15.21 -7.24
CA ASP A 155 -1.21 15.96 -7.99
C ASP A 155 -2.44 16.23 -7.12
N THR A 156 -2.81 15.28 -6.26
CA THR A 156 -3.85 15.46 -5.24
C THR A 156 -3.51 16.64 -4.31
N GLN A 157 -2.28 16.73 -3.81
CA GLN A 157 -1.83 17.84 -2.96
C GLN A 157 -1.92 19.18 -3.69
N ARG A 158 -1.41 19.25 -4.93
CA ARG A 158 -1.51 20.46 -5.76
C ARG A 158 -2.95 20.92 -5.96
N ALA A 159 -3.86 19.99 -6.27
CA ALA A 159 -5.27 20.29 -6.43
C ALA A 159 -5.91 20.79 -5.12
N LEU A 160 -5.56 20.20 -3.98
CA LEU A 160 -6.04 20.66 -2.67
C LEU A 160 -5.48 22.02 -2.28
N TYR A 161 -4.23 22.34 -2.62
CA TYR A 161 -3.65 23.66 -2.38
C TYR A 161 -4.40 24.75 -3.15
N ALA A 162 -4.82 24.46 -4.39
CA ALA A 162 -5.68 25.36 -5.16
C ALA A 162 -7.06 25.56 -4.51
N LEU A 163 -7.54 24.59 -3.73
CA LEU A 163 -8.78 24.66 -2.95
C LEU A 163 -8.61 25.24 -1.53
N SER A 164 -7.39 25.62 -1.11
CA SER A 164 -7.08 26.06 0.25
C SER A 164 -8.00 27.18 0.78
N SER A 165 -8.30 28.17 -0.06
CA SER A 165 -9.21 29.28 0.28
C SER A 165 -10.65 28.79 0.51
N ALA A 166 -11.18 27.97 -0.40
CA ALA A 166 -12.53 27.39 -0.28
C ALA A 166 -12.64 26.43 0.92
N LEU A 167 -11.56 25.70 1.21
CA LEU A 167 -11.45 24.85 2.38
C LEU A 167 -11.21 25.66 3.65
N GLY A 168 -10.77 26.92 3.59
CA GLY A 168 -10.33 27.69 4.76
C GLY A 168 -9.29 26.92 5.58
N MET A 169 -8.27 26.40 4.90
CA MET A 169 -7.17 25.61 5.46
C MET A 169 -5.85 26.02 4.81
N SER A 170 -4.80 26.15 5.61
CA SER A 170 -3.44 26.36 5.13
C SER A 170 -2.86 25.09 4.49
N GLN A 171 -1.85 25.21 3.63
CA GLN A 171 -1.16 24.04 3.05
C GLN A 171 -0.61 23.11 4.14
N ARG A 172 -0.05 23.67 5.22
CA ARG A 172 0.44 22.88 6.36
C ARG A 172 -0.65 22.06 7.05
N GLU A 173 -1.86 22.61 7.19
CA GLU A 173 -2.99 21.85 7.74
C GLU A 173 -3.47 20.76 6.78
N ILE A 174 -3.44 21.04 5.46
CA ILE A 174 -3.76 20.05 4.42
C ILE A 174 -2.76 18.89 4.50
N ASP A 175 -1.45 19.17 4.49
CA ASP A 175 -0.41 18.15 4.52
C ASP A 175 -0.44 17.32 5.80
N ARG A 176 -0.66 17.96 6.95
CA ARG A 176 -0.83 17.25 8.22
C ARG A 176 -1.97 16.24 8.16
N ASP A 177 -3.13 16.66 7.64
CA ASP A 177 -4.31 15.79 7.56
C ASP A 177 -4.07 14.66 6.53
N LEU A 178 -3.45 14.95 5.38
CA LEU A 178 -3.05 13.94 4.39
C LEU A 178 -2.02 12.93 4.92
N GLY A 179 -1.19 13.31 5.89
CA GLY A 179 -0.27 12.37 6.55
C GLY A 179 -0.98 11.19 7.22
N SER A 180 -2.30 11.27 7.43
CA SER A 180 -3.12 10.16 7.93
C SER A 180 -3.75 9.32 6.81
N GLU A 181 -3.41 9.49 5.53
CA GLU A 181 -4.12 8.86 4.39
C GLU A 181 -4.23 7.33 4.45
N LYS A 182 -3.27 6.65 5.09
CA LYS A 182 -3.27 5.18 5.29
C LYS A 182 -3.96 4.76 6.60
N GLU A 183 -4.54 5.70 7.34
CA GLU A 183 -5.15 5.47 8.66
C GLU A 183 -6.68 5.59 8.63
N THR A 184 -7.32 4.92 9.61
CA THR A 184 -8.77 5.01 9.84
C THR A 184 -9.22 6.45 10.09
N THR A 185 -8.39 7.19 10.83
CA THR A 185 -8.67 8.54 11.32
C THR A 185 -8.70 9.60 10.24
N PHE A 186 -8.19 9.33 9.03
CA PHE A 186 -8.24 10.29 7.92
C PHE A 186 -9.67 10.79 7.63
N SER A 187 -10.65 9.89 7.68
CA SER A 187 -12.07 10.20 7.49
C SER A 187 -12.64 11.19 8.52
N GLN A 188 -11.94 11.38 9.64
CA GLN A 188 -12.30 12.25 10.74
C GLN A 188 -11.56 13.59 10.70
N THR A 189 -10.57 13.73 9.81
CA THR A 189 -9.78 14.96 9.67
C THR A 189 -10.63 16.13 9.20
N ARG A 190 -10.13 17.34 9.47
CA ARG A 190 -10.80 18.57 9.04
C ARG A 190 -10.83 18.66 7.53
N LEU A 191 -9.72 18.30 6.87
CA LEU A 191 -9.60 18.24 5.42
C LEU A 191 -10.67 17.35 4.79
N TYR A 192 -10.77 16.09 5.23
CA TYR A 192 -11.72 15.12 4.70
C TYR A 192 -13.15 15.63 4.80
N ARG A 193 -13.56 16.06 5.99
CA ARG A 193 -14.92 16.54 6.25
C ARG A 193 -15.26 17.78 5.44
N LYS A 194 -14.33 18.75 5.37
CA LYS A 194 -14.55 20.00 4.61
C LYS A 194 -14.63 19.77 3.11
N LEU A 195 -13.73 18.96 2.55
CA LEU A 195 -13.75 18.65 1.11
C LEU A 195 -15.10 18.03 0.72
N PHE A 196 -15.53 17.03 1.47
CA PHE A 196 -16.77 16.33 1.15
C PHE A 196 -18.02 17.16 1.42
N MET A 197 -18.03 18.00 2.45
CA MET A 197 -19.10 19.00 2.65
C MET A 197 -19.20 19.94 1.45
N LEU A 198 -18.07 20.44 0.93
CA LEU A 198 -18.04 21.31 -0.25
C LEU A 198 -18.49 20.57 -1.52
N ALA A 199 -18.05 19.32 -1.69
CA ALA A 199 -18.44 18.48 -2.82
C ALA A 199 -19.95 18.19 -2.82
N ASP A 200 -20.52 17.86 -1.66
CA ASP A 200 -21.95 17.60 -1.51
C ASP A 200 -22.77 18.85 -1.83
N GLN A 201 -22.36 20.02 -1.33
CA GLN A 201 -23.01 21.31 -1.62
C GLN A 201 -22.98 21.63 -3.11
N LYS A 202 -21.84 21.45 -3.78
CA LYS A 202 -21.71 21.70 -5.23
C LYS A 202 -22.51 20.71 -6.07
N SER A 203 -22.66 19.46 -5.61
CA SER A 203 -23.43 18.42 -6.29
C SER A 203 -24.94 18.46 -6.01
N GLY A 204 -25.38 19.19 -4.99
CA GLY A 204 -26.77 19.17 -4.51
C GLY A 204 -27.20 17.84 -3.86
N ALA A 205 -26.28 16.91 -3.63
CA ALA A 205 -26.52 15.59 -3.06
C ALA A 205 -25.22 15.03 -2.46
N GLN A 206 -25.34 14.01 -1.60
CA GLN A 206 -24.18 13.33 -1.04
C GLN A 206 -23.39 12.59 -2.13
N VAL A 207 -22.14 12.99 -2.35
CA VAL A 207 -21.26 12.27 -3.29
C VAL A 207 -20.68 11.01 -2.66
N SER A 208 -20.29 10.03 -3.49
CA SER A 208 -19.75 8.77 -2.99
C SER A 208 -18.53 8.98 -2.08
N ARG A 209 -18.41 8.14 -1.04
CA ARG A 209 -17.27 8.10 -0.11
C ARG A 209 -16.33 6.92 -0.35
N ALA A 210 -16.61 6.11 -1.37
CA ALA A 210 -15.74 5.06 -1.86
C ALA A 210 -15.87 4.93 -3.39
N ALA A 211 -14.76 4.68 -4.07
CA ALA A 211 -14.69 4.45 -5.50
C ALA A 211 -13.71 3.30 -5.76
N ILE A 212 -13.84 2.62 -6.89
CA ILE A 212 -12.83 1.63 -7.30
C ILE A 212 -11.63 2.44 -7.83
N PRO A 213 -10.42 2.26 -7.27
CA PRO A 213 -9.21 2.89 -7.77
C PRO A 213 -8.78 2.39 -9.16
#